data_AF-A0AA38ILU4-F1
#
_entry.id   AF-A0AA38ILU4-F1
#
_cell.length_a   1.000
_cell.length_b   1.000
_cell.length_c   1.000
_cell.angle_alpha   90.00
_cell.angle_beta   90.00
_cell.angle_gamma   90.00
#
_symmetry.space_group_name_H-M   'P 1'
#
loop_
_entity.id
_entity.type
_entity.pdbx_description
1 polymer ?
#
loop_
_entity_poly.entity_id
_entity_poly.type
_entity_poly.pdbx_seq_one_letter_code
_entity_poly.pdbx_strand_id
1 'polypeptide(L)'
;MWHVTDLLFPAKDLITNTDEYPLDYYQTIKFMTKVNGVRDILALVATYTNDIQGVLNLMFDICKVVTHKSIKNKCVRVQRRIKKALSKVSKPKASPASELSNDLNLDNLLHEPSGDNQP
;
A
#
# COMPACT_ATOMS: atom_id res chain seq x y z
N MET A 1 -2.40 -24.14 -21.76
CA MET A 1 -2.16 -23.03 -20.81
C MET A 1 -3.52 -22.62 -20.28
N TRP A 2 -3.78 -22.72 -18.97
CA TRP A 2 -5.11 -22.42 -18.41
C TRP A 2 -5.39 -20.91 -18.43
N HIS A 3 -6.60 -20.50 -18.84
CA HIS A 3 -6.96 -19.08 -18.86
C HIS A 3 -7.34 -18.59 -17.46
N VAL A 4 -7.07 -17.32 -17.18
CA VAL A 4 -7.42 -16.68 -15.89
C VAL A 4 -8.92 -16.79 -15.62
N THR A 5 -9.75 -16.74 -16.65
CA THR A 5 -11.20 -16.94 -16.60
C THR A 5 -11.57 -18.30 -15.98
N ASP A 6 -10.99 -19.38 -16.50
CA ASP A 6 -11.29 -20.75 -16.03
C ASP A 6 -10.85 -20.95 -14.58
N LEU A 7 -9.67 -20.42 -14.24
CA LEU A 7 -9.10 -20.57 -12.90
C LEU A 7 -9.80 -19.71 -11.84
N LEU A 8 -10.47 -18.64 -12.24
CA LEU A 8 -11.25 -17.77 -11.36
C LEU A 8 -12.72 -18.19 -11.24
N PHE A 9 -13.20 -19.12 -12.07
CA PHE A 9 -14.59 -19.59 -12.04
C PHE A 9 -15.08 -19.98 -10.64
N PRO A 10 -14.29 -20.65 -9.77
CA PRO A 10 -14.73 -20.97 -8.41
C PRO A 10 -15.06 -19.75 -7.53
N ALA A 11 -14.57 -18.55 -7.88
CA ALA A 11 -14.86 -17.31 -7.18
C ALA A 11 -16.06 -16.55 -7.77
N LYS A 12 -16.68 -17.04 -8.85
CA LYS A 12 -17.79 -16.33 -9.52
C LYS A 12 -18.95 -16.08 -8.57
N ASP A 13 -19.40 -17.12 -7.88
CA ASP A 13 -20.55 -17.02 -6.97
C ASP A 13 -20.24 -16.14 -5.76
N LEU A 14 -19.01 -16.23 -5.24
CA LEU A 14 -18.53 -15.35 -4.16
C LEU A 14 -18.65 -13.87 -4.56
N ILE A 15 -18.28 -13.52 -5.79
CA ILE A 15 -18.21 -12.13 -6.24
C ILE A 15 -19.58 -11.62 -6.72
N THR A 16 -20.41 -12.49 -7.30
CA THR A 16 -21.68 -12.09 -7.93
C THR A 16 -22.82 -11.97 -6.92
N ASN A 17 -22.73 -12.67 -5.78
CA ASN A 17 -23.81 -12.70 -4.78
C ASN A 17 -23.64 -11.65 -3.66
N THR A 18 -22.75 -10.68 -3.83
CA THR A 18 -22.51 -9.63 -2.83
C THR A 18 -22.19 -8.30 -3.49
N ASP A 19 -22.66 -7.21 -2.87
CA ASP A 19 -22.33 -5.83 -3.26
C ASP A 19 -21.14 -5.27 -2.44
N GLU A 20 -20.53 -6.09 -1.57
CA GLU A 20 -19.42 -5.67 -0.71
C GLU A 20 -18.09 -5.49 -1.46
N TYR A 21 -17.96 -6.12 -2.63
CA TYR A 21 -16.71 -6.05 -3.40
C TYR A 21 -16.73 -4.92 -4.42
N PRO A 22 -15.63 -4.15 -4.52
CA PRO A 22 -15.59 -3.00 -5.42
C PRO A 22 -15.42 -3.37 -6.90
N LEU A 23 -15.19 -4.65 -7.21
CA LEU A 23 -15.08 -5.16 -8.58
C LEU A 23 -16.06 -6.30 -8.78
N ASP A 24 -16.81 -6.24 -9.88
CA ASP A 24 -17.59 -7.39 -10.34
C ASP A 24 -16.69 -8.53 -10.86
N TYR A 25 -17.29 -9.68 -11.15
CA TYR A 25 -16.56 -10.86 -11.62
C TYR A 25 -15.77 -10.62 -12.92
N TYR A 26 -16.34 -9.90 -13.88
CA TYR A 26 -15.68 -9.62 -15.17
C TYR A 26 -14.56 -8.58 -15.02
N GLN A 27 -14.76 -7.56 -14.20
CA GLN A 27 -13.74 -6.59 -13.83
C GLN A 27 -12.58 -7.29 -13.11
N THR A 28 -12.87 -8.24 -12.23
CA THR A 28 -11.86 -9.08 -11.56
C THR A 28 -11.04 -9.88 -12.55
N ILE A 29 -11.66 -10.54 -13.53
CA ILE A 29 -10.94 -11.26 -14.60
C ILE A 29 -10.06 -10.30 -15.40
N LYS A 30 -10.58 -9.14 -15.82
CA LYS A 30 -9.85 -8.13 -16.58
C LYS A 30 -8.66 -7.61 -15.79
N PHE A 31 -8.86 -7.26 -14.53
CA PHE A 31 -7.83 -6.81 -13.61
C PHE A 31 -6.74 -7.87 -13.44
N MET A 32 -7.13 -9.11 -13.13
CA MET A 32 -6.20 -10.22 -12.96
C MET A 32 -5.45 -10.52 -14.25
N THR A 33 -6.04 -10.34 -15.42
CA THR A 33 -5.34 -10.51 -16.70
C THR A 33 -4.28 -9.42 -16.91
N LYS A 34 -4.63 -8.15 -16.66
CA LYS A 34 -3.75 -6.99 -16.88
C LYS A 34 -2.64 -6.80 -15.85
N VAL A 35 -2.82 -7.29 -14.62
CA VAL A 35 -1.86 -7.01 -13.52
C VAL A 35 -0.44 -7.54 -13.78
N ASN A 36 -0.31 -8.52 -14.67
CA ASN A 36 0.98 -9.01 -15.15
C ASN A 36 1.62 -7.97 -16.08
N GLY A 37 2.80 -7.46 -15.72
CA GLY A 37 3.56 -6.51 -16.55
C GLY A 37 3.30 -5.03 -16.23
N VAL A 38 2.24 -4.71 -15.49
CA VAL A 38 2.00 -3.33 -15.01
C VAL A 38 3.05 -2.95 -13.98
N ARG A 39 3.67 -1.78 -14.10
CA ARG A 39 4.65 -1.25 -13.12
C ARG A 39 3.95 -0.61 -11.92
N ASP A 40 2.96 0.25 -12.18
CA ASP A 40 2.17 0.94 -11.17
C ASP A 40 0.84 0.23 -10.92
N ILE A 41 0.80 -0.54 -9.83
CA ILE A 41 -0.38 -1.31 -9.47
C ILE A 41 -1.50 -0.45 -8.88
N LEU A 42 -1.18 0.69 -8.25
CA LEU A 42 -2.21 1.56 -7.68
C LEU A 42 -2.93 2.32 -8.79
N ALA A 43 -2.18 2.80 -9.80
CA ALA A 43 -2.78 3.39 -10.99
C ALA A 43 -3.71 2.39 -11.70
N LEU A 44 -3.32 1.11 -11.81
CA LEU A 44 -4.20 0.08 -12.37
C LEU A 44 -5.46 -0.12 -11.52
N VAL A 45 -5.35 -0.22 -10.19
CA VAL A 45 -6.53 -0.35 -9.31
C VAL A 45 -7.47 0.84 -9.50
N ALA A 46 -6.92 2.06 -9.56
CA ALA A 46 -7.68 3.29 -9.76
C ALA A 46 -8.43 3.35 -11.10
N THR A 47 -8.06 2.54 -12.11
CA THR A 47 -8.86 2.42 -13.35
C THR A 47 -10.18 1.66 -13.16
N TYR A 48 -10.32 0.91 -12.07
CA TYR A 48 -11.52 0.14 -11.74
C TYR A 48 -12.27 0.72 -10.54
N THR A 49 -11.54 1.12 -9.49
CA THR A 49 -12.13 1.58 -8.24
C THR A 49 -11.16 2.43 -7.42
N ASN A 50 -11.70 3.30 -6.57
CA ASN A 50 -10.94 4.03 -5.56
C ASN A 50 -10.82 3.25 -4.24
N ASP A 51 -11.59 2.18 -4.06
CA ASP A 51 -11.55 1.36 -2.84
C ASP A 51 -10.45 0.30 -2.92
N ILE A 52 -9.22 0.72 -2.65
CA ILE A 52 -8.03 -0.14 -2.65
C ILE A 52 -8.13 -1.24 -1.57
N GLN A 53 -8.76 -0.94 -0.43
CA GLN A 53 -8.88 -1.89 0.66
C GLN A 53 -9.88 -3.00 0.32
N GLY A 54 -11.00 -2.67 -0.33
CA GLY A 54 -11.93 -3.64 -0.88
C GLY A 54 -11.27 -4.55 -1.92
N VAL A 55 -10.38 -4.03 -2.78
CA VAL A 55 -9.59 -4.89 -3.70
C VAL A 55 -8.69 -5.86 -2.94
N LEU A 56 -8.05 -5.43 -1.85
CA LEU A 56 -7.22 -6.31 -1.03
C LEU A 56 -8.05 -7.44 -0.39
N ASN A 57 -9.23 -7.11 0.15
CA ASN A 57 -10.14 -8.07 0.75
C ASN A 57 -10.65 -9.06 -0.29
N LEU A 58 -11.09 -8.57 -1.45
CA LEU A 58 -11.50 -9.39 -2.60
C LEU A 58 -10.40 -10.38 -3.00
N MET A 59 -9.15 -9.92 -3.16
CA MET A 59 -8.03 -10.81 -3.50
C MET A 59 -7.75 -11.85 -2.41
N PHE A 60 -8.03 -11.54 -1.15
CA PHE A 60 -7.85 -12.47 -0.03
C PHE A 60 -8.91 -13.57 -0.05
N ASP A 61 -10.17 -13.21 -0.28
CA ASP A 61 -11.26 -14.17 -0.29
C ASP A 61 -11.25 -15.04 -1.54
N ILE A 62 -10.94 -14.48 -2.71
CA ILE A 62 -10.67 -15.26 -3.93
C ILE A 62 -9.61 -16.33 -3.65
N CYS A 63 -8.54 -16.00 -2.93
CA CYS A 63 -7.45 -16.93 -2.64
C CYS A 63 -7.90 -18.14 -1.79
N LYS A 64 -8.96 -17.99 -0.98
CA LYS A 64 -9.52 -19.07 -0.15
C LYS A 64 -10.35 -20.04 -0.98
N VAL A 65 -11.10 -19.54 -1.97
CA VAL A 65 -12.06 -20.33 -2.73
C VAL A 65 -11.48 -20.98 -3.99
N VAL A 66 -10.49 -20.35 -4.63
CA VAL A 66 -9.84 -20.93 -5.80
C VAL A 66 -8.95 -22.10 -5.40
N THR A 67 -8.86 -23.14 -6.23
CA THR A 67 -8.08 -24.35 -5.92
C THR A 67 -6.68 -24.32 -6.56
N HIS A 68 -6.57 -23.77 -7.77
CA HIS A 68 -5.34 -23.78 -8.53
C HIS A 68 -4.23 -22.92 -7.89
N LYS A 69 -3.06 -23.53 -7.67
CA LYS A 69 -1.88 -22.87 -7.08
C LYS A 69 -1.43 -21.62 -7.85
N SER A 70 -1.55 -21.62 -9.18
CA SER A 70 -1.15 -20.49 -10.02
C SER A 70 -1.99 -19.24 -9.74
N ILE A 71 -3.31 -19.38 -9.61
CA ILE A 71 -4.20 -18.26 -9.32
C ILE A 71 -4.09 -17.82 -7.86
N LYS A 72 -3.93 -18.76 -6.90
CA LYS A 72 -3.61 -18.43 -5.49
C LYS A 72 -2.35 -17.56 -5.40
N ASN A 73 -1.26 -18.01 -6.00
CA ASN A 73 0.00 -17.28 -6.03
C ASN A 73 -0.15 -15.91 -6.71
N LYS A 74 -1.02 -15.80 -7.71
CA LYS A 74 -1.32 -14.53 -8.36
C LYS A 74 -2.02 -13.57 -7.40
N CYS A 75 -3.08 -14.01 -6.71
CA CYS A 75 -3.78 -13.20 -5.70
C CYS A 75 -2.82 -12.72 -4.60
N VAL A 76 -2.00 -13.61 -4.05
CA VAL A 76 -1.01 -13.26 -3.01
C VAL A 76 0.00 -12.24 -3.53
N ARG A 77 0.51 -12.40 -4.76
CA ARG A 77 1.44 -11.43 -5.37
C ARG A 77 0.79 -10.07 -5.56
N VAL A 78 -0.45 -10.03 -6.05
CA VAL A 78 -1.21 -8.79 -6.23
C VAL A 78 -1.37 -8.07 -4.88
N GLN A 79 -1.82 -8.78 -3.84
CA GLN A 79 -1.96 -8.19 -2.50
C GLN A 79 -0.64 -7.62 -1.98
N ARG A 80 0.46 -8.37 -2.08
CA ARG A 80 1.79 -7.90 -1.66
C ARG A 80 2.22 -6.64 -2.42
N ARG A 81 1.94 -6.57 -3.73
CA ARG A 81 2.29 -5.42 -4.56
C ARG A 81 1.46 -4.19 -4.19
N ILE A 82 0.15 -4.33 -3.97
CA ILE A 82 -0.71 -3.22 -3.53
C ILE A 82 -0.25 -2.72 -2.15
N LYS A 83 -0.10 -3.62 -1.17
CA LYS A 83 0.39 -3.26 0.19
C LYS A 83 1.75 -2.54 0.15
N LYS A 84 2.68 -3.03 -0.66
CA LYS A 84 4.01 -2.41 -0.84
C LYS A 84 3.94 -1.05 -1.53
N ALA A 85 2.97 -0.83 -2.42
CA ALA A 85 2.80 0.47 -3.06
C ALA A 85 2.17 1.47 -2.08
N LEU A 86 1.15 1.06 -1.31
CA LEU A 86 0.53 1.88 -0.27
C LEU A 86 1.55 2.34 0.79
N SER A 87 2.43 1.46 1.24
CA SER A 87 3.46 1.82 2.23
C SER A 87 4.53 2.79 1.71
N LYS A 88 4.66 2.95 0.39
CA LYS A 88 5.51 3.96 -0.23
C LYS A 88 4.82 5.32 -0.36
N VAL A 89 3.50 5.33 -0.51
CA VAL A 89 2.72 6.57 -0.57
C VAL A 89 2.62 7.21 0.82
N SER A 90 2.49 6.41 1.87
CA SER A 90 2.40 6.90 3.26
C SER A 90 3.73 7.33 3.89
N LYS A 91 4.86 6.97 3.28
CA LYS A 91 6.17 7.50 3.67
C LYS A 91 6.51 8.66 2.73
N PRO A 92 6.28 9.94 3.13
CA PRO A 92 6.91 11.03 2.40
C PRO A 92 8.41 10.74 2.33
N LYS A 93 8.99 10.93 1.16
CA LYS A 93 10.45 10.95 0.98
C LYS A 93 11.01 11.90 2.02
N ALA A 94 11.56 11.37 3.12
CA ALA A 94 12.50 12.11 3.91
C ALA A 94 13.69 12.36 2.99
N SER A 95 13.77 13.57 2.44
CA SER A 95 14.97 14.06 1.77
C SER A 95 16.14 14.00 2.76
N PRO A 96 17.34 13.60 2.33
CA PRO A 96 18.53 13.67 3.16
C PRO A 96 19.08 15.11 3.10
N ALA A 97 18.54 16.02 3.90
CA ALA A 97 19.10 17.35 4.09
C ALA A 97 18.45 18.07 5.29
N SER A 98 18.90 17.74 6.50
CA SER A 98 18.92 18.66 7.64
C SER A 98 19.78 18.08 8.76
N GLU A 99 21.04 17.77 8.43
CA GLU A 99 22.13 17.98 9.39
C GLU A 99 22.40 19.48 9.37
N LEU A 100 21.96 20.21 10.39
CA LEU A 100 22.54 21.47 10.90
C LEU A 100 21.49 22.16 11.77
N SER A 101 21.61 21.91 13.08
CA SER A 101 21.60 22.91 14.15
C SER A 101 21.06 22.25 15.40
N ASN A 102 21.99 21.84 16.28
CA ASN A 102 21.77 21.79 17.72
C ASN A 102 23.13 22.02 18.39
N ASP A 103 23.72 23.18 18.13
CA ASP A 103 24.67 23.82 19.04
C ASP A 103 23.99 25.08 19.59
N LEU A 104 23.14 24.89 20.60
CA LEU A 104 22.78 25.96 21.52
C LEU A 104 23.30 25.54 22.89
N ASN A 105 24.55 25.92 23.09
CA ASN A 105 25.32 25.90 24.31
C ASN A 105 24.52 26.59 25.44
N LEU A 106 24.09 25.81 26.44
CA LEU A 106 23.26 26.25 27.57
C LEU A 106 24.15 26.63 28.77
N ASP A 107 25.19 27.43 28.56
CA ASP A 107 26.14 27.78 29.63
C ASP A 107 26.54 29.26 29.57
N ASN A 108 25.57 30.17 29.64
CA ASN A 108 25.89 31.55 30.02
C ASN A 108 24.73 32.38 30.59
N LEU A 109 24.06 31.89 31.62
CA LEU A 109 23.23 32.76 32.46
C LEU A 109 23.36 32.36 33.93
N LEU A 110 24.36 32.94 34.60
CA LEU A 110 24.37 33.45 35.98
C LEU A 110 25.82 33.47 36.50
N HIS A 111 26.50 34.58 36.23
CA HIS A 111 27.54 35.11 37.11
C HIS A 111 27.40 36.62 37.11
N GLU A 112 26.79 37.16 38.16
CA GLU A 112 26.88 38.58 38.47
C GLU A 112 28.24 38.83 39.14
N PRO A 113 29.08 39.74 38.62
CA PRO A 113 30.19 40.27 39.38
C PRO A 113 29.77 41.64 39.95
N SER A 114 29.23 41.68 41.16
CA SER A 114 29.17 42.93 41.93
C SER A 114 30.39 42.98 42.84
N GLY A 115 31.51 43.41 42.25
CA GLY A 115 32.70 43.80 42.99
C GLY A 115 32.58 45.24 43.45
N ASP A 116 32.79 45.45 44.76
CA ASP A 116 33.24 46.70 45.36
C ASP A 116 34.34 47.38 44.52
N ASN A 117 34.27 48.71 44.32
CA ASN A 117 35.20 49.64 44.99
C ASN A 117 34.98 51.13 44.63
N GLN A 118 34.80 51.95 45.69
CA GLN A 118 35.52 53.20 46.00
C GLN A 118 35.43 54.43 45.05
N PRO A 119 35.75 55.68 45.49
CA PRO A 119 36.67 56.13 46.56
C PRO A 119 36.07 56.39 47.95
#